data_AF-A0AAN8NZY1-F1
#
_entry.id   AF-A0AAN8NZY1-F1
#
_cell.length_a   1.000
_cell.length_b   1.000
_cell.length_c   1.000
_cell.angle_alpha   90.00
_cell.angle_beta   90.00
_cell.angle_gamma   90.00
#
_symmetry.space_group_name_H-M   'P 1'
#
loop_
_entity.id
_entity.type
_entity.pdbx_description
1 polymer ?
#
loop_
_entity_poly.entity_id
_entity_poly.type
_entity_poly.pdbx_seq_one_letter_code
_entity_poly.pdbx_strand_id
1 'polypeptide(L)'
;MTAPQANAKTVQYRRTHNLLLGTRLLSQRGAPSPFTLILDSLEQSSTPLVEEYISRAKLLRVNIIYLSFTTLRPPKDVTKIIKGRGKSLEALQREIAAATTPASGGQSESIKVQNIVIIDSLNHLVSISSEGAGLKMGLSSFLVSILEPSVTIIATYHTDIPRISATTHNAYNPDPTELLKYLCTTLITVYSPSHIFAQKRALDKSLPPPSFGLDEGIEGSLTSLGSNTGWCETCGINEKSRGLIYELEHRRMSGRGVSEWFFLLCHAPSKKSKERLILLEDHPAYNPTIVESPSGNGSGGAVEDSNLTFSLGLTAKQKSDREGVVLPYFDAQSEEGGTGGRILYVPGREDDWDDEEDEI
;
A
#
# COMPACT_ATOMS: atom_id res chain seq x y z
N MET A 1 8.16 6.38 -30.38
CA MET A 1 6.90 6.60 -29.63
C MET A 1 7.28 7.02 -28.22
N THR A 2 7.23 8.32 -27.94
CA THR A 2 7.53 8.88 -26.60
C THR A 2 6.39 8.55 -25.66
N ALA A 3 6.71 8.05 -24.46
CA ALA A 3 5.71 7.84 -23.41
C ALA A 3 4.97 9.17 -23.14
N PRO A 4 3.64 9.15 -22.96
CA PRO A 4 2.88 10.37 -22.69
C PRO A 4 3.40 10.97 -21.38
N GLN A 5 4.01 12.15 -21.45
CA GLN A 5 4.42 12.89 -20.26
C GLN A 5 3.17 13.26 -19.48
N ALA A 6 2.95 12.58 -18.35
CA ALA A 6 1.85 12.89 -17.46
C ALA A 6 1.96 14.35 -16.99
N ASN A 7 0.89 15.11 -17.18
CA ASN A 7 0.82 16.51 -16.78
C ASN A 7 1.17 16.66 -15.28
N ALA A 8 2.10 17.54 -14.92
CA ALA A 8 2.55 17.71 -13.53
C ALA A 8 1.39 17.95 -12.55
N LYS A 9 0.32 18.61 -13.00
CA LYS A 9 -0.90 18.84 -12.20
C LYS A 9 -1.67 17.55 -11.89
N THR A 10 -1.75 16.61 -12.85
CA THR A 10 -2.46 15.34 -12.63
C THR A 10 -1.68 14.42 -11.70
N VAL A 11 -0.34 14.45 -11.76
CA VAL A 11 0.54 13.74 -10.82
C VAL A 11 0.37 14.27 -9.40
N GLN A 12 0.40 15.60 -9.20
CA GLN A 12 0.18 16.20 -7.88
C GLN A 12 -1.22 15.91 -7.32
N TYR A 13 -2.25 15.96 -8.18
CA TYR A 13 -3.60 15.58 -7.79
C TYR A 13 -3.69 14.11 -7.35
N ARG A 14 -3.08 13.18 -8.11
CA ARG A 14 -3.01 11.76 -7.74
C ARG A 14 -2.34 11.58 -6.38
N ARG A 15 -1.19 12.22 -6.16
CA ARG A 15 -0.42 12.11 -4.91
C ARG A 15 -1.22 12.58 -3.70
N THR A 16 -1.81 13.77 -3.79
CA THR A 16 -2.62 14.34 -2.69
C THR A 16 -3.86 13.49 -2.42
N HIS A 17 -4.56 13.04 -3.46
CA HIS A 17 -5.73 12.17 -3.33
C HIS A 17 -5.38 10.85 -2.63
N ASN A 18 -4.29 10.20 -3.02
CA ASN A 18 -3.91 8.90 -2.47
C ASN A 18 -3.37 9.00 -1.04
N LEU A 19 -2.61 10.06 -0.73
CA LEU A 19 -2.19 10.34 0.65
C LEU A 19 -3.41 10.56 1.57
N LEU A 20 -4.39 11.36 1.12
CA LEU A 20 -5.62 11.59 1.87
C LEU A 20 -6.43 10.31 2.08
N LEU A 21 -6.47 9.43 1.07
CA LEU A 21 -7.10 8.12 1.18
C LEU A 21 -6.41 7.26 2.23
N GLY A 22 -5.08 7.13 2.17
CA GLY A 22 -4.28 6.35 3.13
C GLY A 22 -4.46 6.85 4.56
N THR A 23 -4.33 8.17 4.78
CA THR A 23 -4.55 8.78 6.11
C THR A 23 -5.98 8.59 6.60
N ARG A 24 -6.98 8.68 5.73
CA ARG A 24 -8.40 8.47 6.08
C ARG A 24 -8.65 7.04 6.55
N LEU A 25 -8.15 6.04 5.81
CA LEU A 25 -8.32 4.63 6.14
C LEU A 25 -7.58 4.26 7.44
N LEU A 26 -6.35 4.73 7.64
CA LEU A 26 -5.60 4.52 8.88
C LEU A 26 -6.27 5.18 10.10
N SER A 27 -6.88 6.36 9.91
CA SER A 27 -7.59 7.06 10.98
C SER A 27 -9.03 6.62 11.16
N GLN A 28 -9.55 5.71 10.33
CA GLN A 28 -10.95 5.27 10.35
C GLN A 28 -11.96 6.43 10.32
N ARG A 29 -11.60 7.56 9.67
CA ARG A 29 -12.44 8.76 9.60
C ARG A 29 -13.42 8.70 8.44
N GLY A 30 -14.65 9.16 8.67
CA GLY A 30 -15.69 9.23 7.65
C GLY A 30 -16.37 7.88 7.45
N ALA A 31 -16.19 7.27 6.27
CA ALA A 31 -16.66 5.92 5.97
C ALA A 31 -15.49 4.94 6.15
N PRO A 32 -15.34 4.32 7.34
CA PRO A 32 -14.27 3.37 7.58
C PRO A 32 -14.46 2.10 6.75
N SER A 33 -13.36 1.38 6.54
CA SER A 33 -13.41 0.06 5.92
C SER A 33 -13.98 -0.95 6.92
N PRO A 34 -15.13 -1.59 6.64
CA PRO A 34 -15.75 -2.52 7.60
C PRO A 34 -14.85 -3.71 7.92
N PHE A 35 -14.09 -4.20 6.93
CA PHE A 35 -13.12 -5.27 7.13
C PHE A 35 -11.79 -4.95 6.43
N THR A 36 -10.78 -4.70 7.26
CA THR A 36 -9.38 -4.53 6.83
C THR A 36 -8.60 -5.80 7.13
N LEU A 37 -8.11 -6.45 6.08
CA LEU A 37 -7.24 -7.62 6.17
C LEU A 37 -5.79 -7.16 6.03
N ILE A 38 -4.93 -7.54 6.97
CA ILE A 38 -3.49 -7.29 6.92
C ILE A 38 -2.79 -8.62 6.66
N LEU A 39 -2.04 -8.71 5.58
CA LEU A 39 -1.13 -9.81 5.29
C LEU A 39 0.26 -9.42 5.75
N ASP A 40 0.83 -10.24 6.62
CA ASP A 40 2.20 -10.09 7.09
C ASP A 40 2.95 -11.42 7.02
N SER A 41 4.26 -11.33 7.17
CA SER A 41 5.19 -12.46 7.07
C SER A 41 6.21 -12.39 8.22
N LEU A 42 7.06 -13.41 8.34
CA LEU A 42 8.20 -13.41 9.24
C LEU A 42 9.20 -12.31 8.87
N GLU A 43 9.33 -12.01 7.58
CA GLU A 43 10.19 -10.94 7.08
C GLU A 43 9.74 -9.56 7.59
N GLN A 44 8.42 -9.35 7.72
CA GLN A 44 7.88 -8.13 8.30
C GLN A 44 6.51 -8.35 8.96
N SER A 45 6.46 -8.18 10.28
CA SER A 45 5.23 -8.24 11.07
C SER A 45 4.35 -7.01 10.89
N SER A 46 3.02 -7.21 11.00
CA SER A 46 2.00 -6.16 11.03
C SER A 46 2.00 -5.28 12.29
N THR A 47 2.74 -5.66 13.33
CA THR A 47 2.68 -5.01 14.65
C THR A 47 2.81 -3.47 14.60
N PRO A 48 3.77 -2.88 13.86
CA PRO A 48 3.91 -1.42 13.79
C PRO A 48 2.68 -0.74 13.18
N LEU A 49 2.04 -1.37 12.19
CA LEU A 49 0.83 -0.86 11.55
C LEU A 49 -0.36 -0.92 12.51
N VAL A 50 -0.51 -2.04 13.23
CA VAL A 50 -1.58 -2.22 14.22
C VAL A 50 -1.43 -1.21 15.37
N GLU A 51 -0.22 -0.95 15.84
CA GLU A 51 0.04 0.09 16.85
C GLU A 51 -0.33 1.50 16.34
N GLU A 52 -0.11 1.79 15.07
CA GLU A 52 -0.51 3.07 14.46
C GLU A 52 -2.05 3.20 14.39
N TYR A 53 -2.76 2.12 14.03
CA TYR A 53 -4.23 2.09 14.11
C TYR A 53 -4.73 2.35 15.54
N ILE A 54 -4.13 1.70 16.54
CA ILE A 54 -4.50 1.87 17.96
C ILE A 54 -4.23 3.32 18.41
N SER A 55 -3.06 3.87 18.06
CA SER A 55 -2.68 5.24 18.38
C SER A 55 -3.68 6.26 17.78
N ARG A 56 -4.05 6.10 16.51
CA ARG A 56 -5.02 6.98 15.83
C ARG A 56 -6.44 6.81 16.40
N ALA A 57 -6.86 5.58 16.68
CA ALA A 57 -8.15 5.28 17.28
C ALA A 57 -8.30 5.90 18.67
N LYS A 58 -7.24 5.85 19.49
CA LYS A 58 -7.20 6.48 20.81
C LYS A 58 -7.42 7.99 20.74
N LEU A 59 -6.79 8.66 19.77
CA LEU A 59 -6.99 10.10 19.55
C LEU A 59 -8.43 10.45 19.18
N LEU A 60 -9.15 9.52 18.54
CA LEU A 60 -10.56 9.65 18.17
C LEU A 60 -11.53 9.11 19.24
N ARG A 61 -11.02 8.63 20.38
CA ARG A 61 -11.81 8.06 21.49
C ARG A 61 -12.71 6.90 21.05
N VAL A 62 -12.23 6.10 20.09
CA VAL A 62 -12.88 4.88 19.62
C VAL A 62 -12.68 3.76 20.66
N ASN A 63 -13.67 2.90 20.86
CA ASN A 63 -13.54 1.74 21.74
C ASN A 63 -12.71 0.65 21.04
N ILE A 64 -11.58 0.26 21.62
CA ILE A 64 -10.62 -0.67 21.01
C ILE A 64 -10.73 -2.03 21.71
N ILE A 65 -11.23 -3.02 20.98
CA ILE A 65 -11.38 -4.40 21.44
C ILE A 65 -10.28 -5.24 20.78
N TYR A 66 -9.39 -5.83 21.57
CA TYR A 66 -8.28 -6.63 21.06
C TYR A 66 -8.50 -8.12 21.35
N LEU A 67 -8.64 -8.92 20.30
CA LEU A 67 -8.74 -10.37 20.35
C LEU A 67 -7.34 -10.97 20.19
N SER A 68 -6.85 -11.61 21.26
CA SER A 68 -5.52 -12.19 21.34
C SER A 68 -5.55 -13.72 21.26
N PHE A 69 -4.94 -14.28 20.21
CA PHE A 69 -4.62 -15.69 20.06
C PHE A 69 -3.13 -15.96 20.29
N THR A 70 -2.24 -15.13 19.75
CA THR A 70 -0.78 -15.32 19.84
C THR A 70 -0.14 -14.32 20.79
N THR A 71 -0.79 -13.18 21.03
CA THR A 71 -0.23 -12.04 21.74
C THR A 71 -0.33 -12.16 23.25
N LEU A 72 0.76 -12.51 23.93
CA LEU A 72 0.81 -12.61 25.40
C LEU A 72 0.72 -11.24 26.09
N ARG A 73 1.39 -10.23 25.53
CA ARG A 73 1.40 -8.85 26.05
C ARG A 73 0.64 -7.95 25.07
N PRO A 74 -0.59 -7.55 25.38
CA PRO A 74 -1.38 -6.74 24.47
C PRO A 74 -0.74 -5.35 24.30
N PRO A 75 -0.98 -4.68 23.15
CA PRO A 75 -0.54 -3.32 22.94
C PRO A 75 -1.07 -2.37 24.02
N LYS A 76 -0.32 -1.28 24.26
CA LYS A 76 -0.76 -0.20 25.14
C LYS A 76 -2.03 0.45 24.55
N ASP A 77 -2.87 1.02 25.41
CA ASP A 77 -4.04 1.82 25.03
C ASP A 77 -5.25 1.06 24.45
N VAL A 78 -5.27 -0.26 24.56
CA VAL A 78 -6.46 -1.07 24.27
C VAL A 78 -7.51 -0.92 25.37
N THR A 79 -8.79 -0.84 25.00
CA THR A 79 -9.91 -0.69 25.96
C THR A 79 -10.32 -2.01 26.59
N LYS A 80 -10.49 -3.07 25.78
CA LYS A 80 -10.88 -4.41 26.24
C LYS A 80 -10.02 -5.46 25.56
N ILE A 81 -9.61 -6.49 26.30
CA ILE A 81 -8.80 -7.59 25.78
C ILE A 81 -9.58 -8.90 25.95
N ILE A 82 -9.74 -9.62 24.85
CA ILE A 82 -10.41 -10.92 24.78
C ILE A 82 -9.35 -11.97 24.46
N LYS A 83 -9.20 -12.99 25.30
CA LYS A 83 -8.31 -14.13 25.01
C LYS A 83 -9.05 -15.14 24.14
N GLY A 84 -8.51 -15.42 22.97
CA GLY A 84 -9.10 -16.30 21.95
C GLY A 84 -8.77 -17.78 22.11
N ARG A 85 -7.64 -18.13 22.75
CA ARG A 85 -7.19 -19.53 22.87
C ARG A 85 -8.21 -20.41 23.59
N GLY A 86 -8.54 -21.55 22.99
CA GLY A 86 -9.40 -22.59 23.58
C GLY A 86 -10.89 -22.26 23.64
N LYS A 87 -11.34 -21.19 22.98
CA LYS A 87 -12.76 -20.80 22.91
C LYS A 87 -13.38 -21.16 21.56
N SER A 88 -14.66 -21.52 21.57
CA SER A 88 -15.45 -21.70 20.35
C SER A 88 -15.79 -20.34 19.70
N LEU A 89 -16.14 -20.36 18.41
CA LEU A 89 -16.50 -19.14 17.67
C LEU A 89 -17.75 -18.46 18.28
N GLU A 90 -18.73 -19.23 18.77
CA GLU A 90 -19.94 -18.70 19.40
C GLU A 90 -19.66 -18.06 20.77
N ALA A 91 -18.67 -18.56 21.51
CA ALA A 91 -18.22 -17.94 22.75
C ALA A 91 -17.53 -16.60 22.47
N LEU A 92 -16.65 -16.58 21.46
CA LEU A 92 -15.97 -15.35 21.03
C LEU A 92 -16.96 -14.30 20.53
N GLN A 93 -17.94 -14.70 19.71
CA GLN A 93 -18.99 -13.80 19.23
C GLN A 93 -19.73 -13.14 20.39
N ARG A 94 -20.15 -13.90 21.41
CA ARG A 94 -20.85 -13.36 22.58
C ARG A 94 -19.99 -12.39 23.39
N GLU A 95 -18.71 -12.69 23.57
CA GLU A 95 -17.78 -11.80 24.28
C GLU A 95 -17.51 -10.50 23.50
N ILE A 96 -17.37 -10.58 22.17
CA ILE A 96 -17.20 -9.41 21.30
C ILE A 96 -18.46 -8.55 21.34
N ALA A 97 -19.66 -9.15 21.20
CA ALA A 97 -20.93 -8.42 21.29
C ALA A 97 -21.08 -7.70 22.64
N ALA A 98 -20.78 -8.37 23.76
CA ALA A 98 -20.78 -7.76 25.08
C ALA A 98 -19.71 -6.65 25.24
N ALA A 99 -18.60 -6.75 24.51
CA ALA A 99 -17.54 -5.75 24.51
C ALA A 99 -17.93 -4.49 23.72
N THR A 100 -18.71 -4.64 22.65
CA THR A 100 -19.21 -3.58 21.76
C THR A 100 -20.37 -2.79 22.38
N THR A 101 -21.22 -3.41 23.19
CA THR A 101 -22.30 -2.69 23.88
C THR A 101 -21.75 -1.72 24.94
N PRO A 102 -22.15 -0.44 24.94
CA PRO A 102 -21.74 0.50 25.97
C PRO A 102 -22.31 0.05 27.32
N ALA A 103 -21.45 -0.07 28.33
CA ALA A 103 -21.88 -0.36 29.70
C ALA A 103 -22.81 0.77 30.15
N SER A 104 -24.09 0.44 30.35
CA SER A 104 -25.15 1.38 30.66
C SER A 104 -24.95 1.94 32.07
N GLY A 105 -24.14 2.97 32.20
CA GLY A 105 -24.02 3.81 33.39
C GLY A 105 -24.54 5.19 33.06
N GLY A 106 -25.81 5.44 33.40
CA GLY A 106 -26.45 6.74 33.63
C GLY A 106 -26.06 7.94 32.75
N GLN A 107 -27.02 8.37 31.92
CA GLN A 107 -27.17 9.74 31.41
C GLN A 107 -26.02 10.32 30.57
N SER A 108 -26.15 10.23 29.25
CA SER A 108 -26.29 11.40 28.36
C SER A 108 -26.24 10.92 26.91
N GLU A 109 -27.05 11.58 26.08
CA GLU A 109 -27.11 11.60 24.61
C GLU A 109 -26.28 10.60 23.80
N SER A 110 -26.97 9.96 22.85
CA SER A 110 -26.53 8.95 21.88
C SER A 110 -25.32 9.33 21.02
N ILE A 111 -24.13 9.45 21.62
CA ILE A 111 -22.88 9.43 20.88
C ILE A 111 -22.72 8.01 20.33
N LYS A 112 -22.84 7.86 19.00
CA LYS A 112 -22.52 6.61 18.30
C LYS A 112 -21.07 6.24 18.61
N VAL A 113 -20.88 5.33 19.56
CA VAL A 113 -19.54 4.81 19.91
C VAL A 113 -19.09 3.96 18.73
N GLN A 114 -18.06 4.43 18.03
CA GLN A 114 -17.35 3.59 17.06
C GLN A 114 -16.52 2.57 17.83
N ASN A 115 -16.48 1.34 17.32
CA ASN A 115 -15.75 0.22 17.89
C ASN A 115 -14.78 -0.31 16.83
N ILE A 116 -13.53 -0.57 17.22
CA ILE A 116 -12.55 -1.27 16.40
C ILE A 116 -12.27 -2.61 17.07
N VAL A 117 -12.48 -3.69 16.33
CA VAL A 117 -12.12 -5.05 16.75
C VAL A 117 -10.83 -5.44 16.04
N ILE A 118 -9.76 -5.59 16.80
CA ILE A 118 -8.44 -5.99 16.30
C ILE A 118 -8.25 -7.48 16.59
N ILE A 119 -7.99 -8.27 15.56
CA ILE A 119 -7.71 -9.70 15.66
C ILE A 119 -6.23 -9.94 15.32
N ASP A 120 -5.48 -10.45 16.28
CA ASP A 120 -4.03 -10.62 16.12
C ASP A 120 -3.63 -11.70 15.12
N SER A 121 -4.38 -12.79 15.02
CA SER A 121 -4.11 -13.88 14.08
C SER A 121 -5.38 -14.59 13.62
N LEU A 122 -5.72 -14.43 12.33
CA LEU A 122 -6.80 -15.14 11.65
C LEU A 122 -6.45 -16.62 11.39
N ASN A 123 -5.18 -17.00 11.40
CA ASN A 123 -4.74 -18.39 11.16
C ASN A 123 -5.38 -19.36 12.15
N HIS A 124 -5.55 -18.93 13.42
CA HIS A 124 -6.24 -19.71 14.44
C HIS A 124 -7.74 -19.86 14.14
N LEU A 125 -8.42 -18.79 13.71
CA LEU A 125 -9.84 -18.84 13.34
C LEU A 125 -10.08 -19.74 12.13
N VAL A 126 -9.18 -19.69 11.13
CA VAL A 126 -9.20 -20.60 9.98
C VAL A 126 -9.07 -22.05 10.45
N SER A 127 -8.13 -22.33 11.35
CA SER A 127 -7.92 -23.68 11.90
C SER A 127 -9.15 -24.19 12.65
N ILE A 128 -9.70 -23.38 13.56
CA ILE A 128 -10.93 -23.72 14.32
C ILE A 128 -12.11 -23.99 13.37
N SER A 129 -12.23 -23.21 12.29
CA SER A 129 -13.31 -23.40 11.31
C SER A 129 -13.13 -24.63 10.41
N SER A 130 -11.90 -25.08 10.18
CA SER A 130 -11.58 -26.24 9.34
C SER A 130 -11.66 -27.57 10.08
N GLU A 131 -11.45 -27.59 11.39
CA GLU A 131 -11.48 -28.80 12.23
C GLU A 131 -12.93 -29.30 12.51
N GLY A 132 -13.94 -28.54 12.11
CA GLY A 132 -15.33 -28.76 12.49
C GLY A 132 -16.26 -29.23 11.37
N ALA A 133 -16.23 -30.52 11.00
CA ALA A 133 -17.25 -31.14 10.14
C ALA A 133 -18.68 -31.19 10.78
N GLY A 134 -18.91 -30.48 11.88
CA GLY A 134 -20.19 -30.36 12.58
C GLY A 134 -20.39 -29.03 13.34
N LEU A 135 -19.53 -28.03 13.11
CA LEU A 135 -19.67 -26.71 13.71
C LEU A 135 -20.74 -25.90 12.98
N LYS A 136 -21.67 -25.30 13.73
CA LYS A 136 -22.81 -24.54 13.20
C LYS A 136 -22.40 -23.22 12.54
N MET A 137 -21.19 -22.72 12.82
CA MET A 137 -20.71 -21.42 12.38
C MET A 137 -19.35 -21.52 11.71
N GLY A 138 -19.28 -21.21 10.42
CA GLY A 138 -18.04 -21.10 9.65
C GLY A 138 -17.36 -19.73 9.81
N LEU A 139 -16.15 -19.59 9.29
CA LEU A 139 -15.35 -18.35 9.36
C LEU A 139 -16.10 -17.13 8.80
N SER A 140 -16.70 -17.27 7.61
CA SER A 140 -17.48 -16.20 6.97
C SER A 140 -18.68 -15.78 7.81
N SER A 141 -19.42 -16.76 8.34
CA SER A 141 -20.56 -16.50 9.23
C SER A 141 -20.14 -15.80 10.52
N PHE A 142 -19.00 -16.17 11.10
CA PHE A 142 -18.43 -15.50 12.26
C PHE A 142 -18.07 -14.04 11.97
N LEU A 143 -17.33 -13.77 10.88
CA LEU A 143 -16.97 -12.41 10.50
C LEU A 143 -18.20 -11.54 10.24
N VAL A 144 -19.18 -12.05 9.49
CA VAL A 144 -20.46 -11.36 9.24
C VAL A 144 -21.22 -11.08 10.54
N SER A 145 -21.17 -11.99 11.51
CA SER A 145 -21.84 -11.80 12.79
C SER A 145 -21.27 -10.67 13.66
N ILE A 146 -20.04 -10.23 13.38
CA ILE A 146 -19.34 -9.14 14.10
C ILE A 146 -19.50 -7.81 13.34
N LEU A 147 -19.82 -7.85 12.04
CA LEU A 147 -19.96 -6.67 11.21
C LEU A 147 -21.27 -5.93 11.54
N GLU A 148 -21.16 -4.90 12.36
CA GLU A 148 -22.21 -3.92 12.62
C GLU A 148 -21.79 -2.55 12.07
N PRO A 149 -22.73 -1.62 11.77
CA PRO A 149 -22.38 -0.29 11.23
C PRO A 149 -21.45 0.55 12.11
N SER A 150 -21.36 0.23 13.41
CA SER A 150 -20.48 0.88 14.39
C SER A 150 -19.17 0.12 14.62
N VAL A 151 -18.98 -1.05 14.00
CA VAL A 151 -17.84 -1.94 14.23
C VAL A 151 -16.99 -2.02 12.96
N THR A 152 -15.69 -1.86 13.12
CA THR A 152 -14.71 -2.11 12.06
C THR A 152 -13.75 -3.20 12.51
N ILE A 153 -13.48 -4.14 11.62
CA ILE A 153 -12.60 -5.29 11.90
C ILE A 153 -11.25 -5.04 11.25
N ILE A 154 -10.19 -5.14 12.03
CA ILE A 154 -8.80 -5.12 11.56
C ILE A 154 -8.20 -6.45 11.97
N ALA A 155 -7.80 -7.27 11.00
CA ALA A 155 -7.34 -8.62 11.31
C ALA A 155 -6.05 -8.94 10.55
N THR A 156 -5.11 -9.57 11.24
CA THR A 156 -3.85 -10.01 10.65
C THR A 156 -3.92 -11.48 10.26
N TYR A 157 -3.45 -11.80 9.06
CA TYR A 157 -3.25 -13.16 8.57
C TYR A 157 -1.77 -13.33 8.21
N HIS A 158 -1.11 -14.27 8.88
CA HIS A 158 0.31 -14.55 8.66
C HIS A 158 0.45 -15.50 7.47
N THR A 159 1.14 -15.07 6.41
CA THR A 159 1.30 -15.85 5.16
C THR A 159 2.20 -17.07 5.35
N ASP A 160 3.13 -17.00 6.29
CA ASP A 160 4.19 -18.00 6.44
C ASP A 160 3.81 -19.12 7.41
N ILE A 161 2.63 -19.07 8.03
CA ILE A 161 2.15 -20.14 8.89
C ILE A 161 1.55 -21.24 8.01
N PRO A 162 2.18 -22.43 7.94
CA PRO A 162 1.67 -23.52 7.15
C PRO A 162 0.32 -23.97 7.71
N ARG A 163 -0.62 -24.27 6.82
CA ARG A 163 -1.91 -24.83 7.20
C ARG A 163 -1.81 -26.34 7.24
N ILE A 164 -2.26 -26.91 8.35
CA ILE A 164 -2.46 -28.35 8.44
C ILE A 164 -3.77 -28.63 7.68
N SER A 165 -3.65 -29.05 6.43
CA SER A 165 -4.82 -29.41 5.62
C SER A 165 -5.47 -30.65 6.22
N ALA A 166 -6.74 -30.55 6.61
CA ALA A 166 -7.50 -31.71 7.06
C ALA A 166 -7.68 -32.68 5.89
N THR A 167 -7.63 -33.99 6.16
CA THR A 167 -7.74 -35.06 5.16
C THR A 167 -9.07 -35.05 4.39
N THR A 168 -10.06 -34.30 4.85
CA THR A 168 -11.38 -34.13 4.22
C THR A 168 -11.60 -32.69 3.76
N HIS A 169 -10.74 -32.20 2.86
CA HIS A 169 -10.95 -30.90 2.22
C HIS A 169 -12.01 -31.03 1.11
N ASN A 170 -13.09 -30.24 1.18
CA ASN A 170 -14.03 -30.14 0.07
C ASN A 170 -13.34 -29.39 -1.08
N ALA A 171 -13.08 -30.07 -2.20
CA ALA A 171 -12.39 -29.50 -3.36
C ALA A 171 -13.08 -28.26 -3.96
N TYR A 172 -14.38 -28.06 -3.69
CA TYR A 172 -15.15 -26.91 -4.16
C TYR A 172 -15.09 -25.70 -3.22
N ASN A 173 -14.57 -25.86 -2.00
CA ASN A 173 -14.39 -24.72 -1.11
C ASN A 173 -13.16 -23.91 -1.54
N PRO A 174 -13.29 -22.58 -1.64
CA PRO A 174 -12.14 -21.74 -1.91
C PRO A 174 -11.15 -21.84 -0.76
N ASP A 175 -9.90 -21.57 -1.11
CA ASP A 175 -8.85 -21.42 -0.14
C ASP A 175 -9.23 -20.36 0.92
N PRO A 176 -9.06 -20.62 2.24
CA PRO A 176 -9.40 -19.66 3.27
C PRO A 176 -8.76 -18.27 3.09
N THR A 177 -7.54 -18.22 2.55
CA THR A 177 -6.84 -16.96 2.28
C THR A 177 -7.52 -16.20 1.14
N GLU A 178 -7.92 -16.91 0.08
CA GLU A 178 -8.69 -16.33 -1.03
C GLU A 178 -10.09 -15.89 -0.59
N LEU A 179 -10.75 -16.66 0.30
CA LEU A 179 -12.01 -16.26 0.91
C LEU A 179 -11.85 -14.97 1.73
N LEU A 180 -10.80 -14.84 2.52
CA LEU A 180 -10.53 -13.63 3.31
C LEU A 180 -10.23 -12.41 2.41
N LYS A 181 -9.41 -12.58 1.37
CA LYS A 181 -9.17 -11.55 0.34
C LYS A 181 -10.46 -11.16 -0.39
N TYR A 182 -11.35 -12.12 -0.64
CA TYR A 182 -12.64 -11.86 -1.25
C TYR A 182 -13.56 -11.05 -0.33
N LEU A 183 -13.62 -11.38 0.97
CA LEU A 183 -14.48 -10.70 1.94
C LEU A 183 -13.98 -9.33 2.36
N CYS A 184 -12.67 -9.06 2.29
CA CYS A 184 -12.12 -7.79 2.74
C CYS A 184 -12.50 -6.61 1.83
N THR A 185 -12.72 -5.46 2.45
CA THR A 185 -12.94 -4.19 1.75
C THR A 185 -11.64 -3.40 1.57
N THR A 186 -10.68 -3.65 2.45
CA THR A 186 -9.30 -3.16 2.33
C THR A 186 -8.34 -4.31 2.62
N LEU A 187 -7.40 -4.52 1.71
CA LEU A 187 -6.28 -5.42 1.86
C LEU A 187 -5.01 -4.59 2.06
N ILE A 188 -4.22 -4.95 3.06
CA ILE A 188 -2.91 -4.34 3.31
C ILE A 188 -1.87 -5.45 3.31
N THR A 189 -0.90 -5.37 2.43
CA THR A 189 0.26 -6.28 2.44
C THR A 189 1.47 -5.53 2.95
N VAL A 190 2.15 -6.11 3.93
CA VAL A 190 3.24 -5.45 4.65
C VAL A 190 4.59 -5.97 4.15
N TYR A 191 5.54 -5.05 3.95
CA TYR A 191 6.88 -5.35 3.44
C TYR A 191 7.97 -4.70 4.29
N SER A 192 9.12 -5.38 4.40
CA SER A 192 10.29 -4.78 5.04
C SER A 192 10.87 -3.67 4.14
N PRO A 193 11.13 -2.46 4.69
CA PRO A 193 11.80 -1.39 3.96
C PRO A 193 13.13 -1.80 3.34
N SER A 194 13.95 -2.55 4.09
CA SER A 194 15.28 -2.98 3.66
C SER A 194 15.22 -3.86 2.41
N HIS A 195 14.23 -4.76 2.33
CA HIS A 195 14.03 -5.67 1.21
C HIS A 195 13.56 -4.94 -0.04
N ILE A 196 12.55 -4.06 0.09
CA ILE A 196 12.04 -3.26 -1.04
C ILE A 196 13.13 -2.33 -1.59
N PHE A 197 13.92 -1.69 -0.72
CA PHE A 197 15.03 -0.85 -1.18
C PHE A 197 16.14 -1.67 -1.84
N ALA A 198 16.44 -2.88 -1.36
CA ALA A 198 17.40 -3.77 -2.01
C ALA A 198 16.92 -4.21 -3.40
N GLN A 199 15.65 -4.58 -3.54
CA GLN A 199 15.03 -4.91 -4.82
C GLN A 199 15.04 -3.73 -5.79
N LYS A 200 14.63 -2.54 -5.33
CA LYS A 200 14.67 -1.31 -6.13
C LYS A 200 16.09 -0.99 -6.60
N ARG A 201 17.07 -1.07 -5.71
CA ARG A 201 18.48 -0.79 -6.03
C ARG A 201 19.09 -1.81 -6.98
N ALA A 202 18.65 -3.07 -6.96
CA ALA A 202 19.03 -4.08 -7.93
C ALA A 202 18.42 -3.75 -9.31
N LEU A 203 17.12 -3.44 -9.35
CA LEU A 203 16.42 -3.05 -10.58
C LEU A 203 17.02 -1.80 -11.24
N ASP A 204 17.36 -0.77 -10.45
CA ASP A 204 18.00 0.45 -10.97
C ASP A 204 19.39 0.20 -11.57
N LYS A 205 20.05 -0.90 -11.16
CA LYS A 205 21.32 -1.37 -11.72
C LYS A 205 21.15 -2.44 -12.79
N SER A 206 19.91 -2.74 -13.20
CA SER A 206 19.57 -3.83 -14.12
C SER A 206 20.10 -5.20 -13.66
N LEU A 207 20.18 -5.40 -12.34
CA LEU A 207 20.55 -6.67 -11.71
C LEU A 207 19.27 -7.46 -11.37
N PRO A 208 19.35 -8.81 -11.30
CA PRO A 208 18.22 -9.60 -10.81
C PRO A 208 17.84 -9.17 -9.38
N PRO A 209 16.55 -8.96 -9.08
CA PRO A 209 16.12 -8.59 -7.74
C PRO A 209 16.39 -9.74 -6.76
N PRO A 210 16.90 -9.46 -5.54
CA PRO A 210 17.01 -10.46 -4.50
C PRO A 210 15.62 -10.97 -4.06
N SER A 211 15.53 -12.29 -3.87
CA SER A 211 14.43 -12.96 -3.18
C SER A 211 14.66 -12.92 -1.67
N PHE A 212 13.59 -12.96 -0.88
CA PHE A 212 13.64 -12.97 0.58
C PHE A 212 12.60 -13.94 1.14
N GLY A 213 12.84 -14.47 2.33
CA GLY A 213 11.90 -15.35 3.03
C GLY A 213 11.63 -16.65 2.27
N LEU A 214 10.35 -17.03 2.15
CA LEU A 214 9.95 -18.29 1.51
C LEU A 214 10.31 -18.36 0.01
N ASP A 215 10.44 -17.21 -0.65
CA ASP A 215 10.79 -17.14 -2.08
C ASP A 215 12.24 -17.56 -2.36
N GLU A 216 13.11 -17.60 -1.34
CA GLU A 216 14.48 -18.12 -1.48
C GLU A 216 14.50 -19.63 -1.73
N GLY A 217 13.39 -20.34 -1.49
CA GLY A 217 13.28 -21.79 -1.68
C GLY A 217 14.14 -22.61 -0.71
N ILE A 218 14.63 -21.99 0.37
CA ILE A 218 15.43 -22.67 1.39
C ILE A 218 14.49 -23.34 2.39
N GLU A 219 14.67 -24.64 2.61
CA GLU A 219 13.88 -25.40 3.56
C GLU A 219 14.21 -25.00 5.00
N GLY A 220 13.17 -24.67 5.79
CA GLY A 220 13.28 -24.31 7.20
C GLY A 220 12.61 -22.96 7.53
N SER A 221 12.69 -22.57 8.80
CA SER A 221 12.28 -21.23 9.24
C SER A 221 13.52 -20.34 9.23
N LEU A 222 13.66 -19.56 8.17
CA LEU A 222 14.71 -18.57 7.99
C LEU A 222 14.09 -17.19 7.97
N THR A 223 14.88 -16.19 8.37
CA THR A 223 14.48 -14.79 8.33
C THR A 223 15.62 -14.03 7.70
N SER A 224 15.34 -13.33 6.61
CA SER A 224 16.40 -12.67 5.84
C SER A 224 16.97 -11.49 6.62
N LEU A 225 18.20 -11.09 6.31
CA LEU A 225 18.79 -9.90 6.92
C LEU A 225 17.96 -8.65 6.59
N GLY A 226 17.76 -7.76 7.56
CA GLY A 226 16.91 -6.58 7.39
C GLY A 226 15.41 -6.87 7.52
N SER A 227 15.02 -8.06 7.98
CA SER A 227 13.64 -8.34 8.39
C SER A 227 13.25 -7.57 9.65
N ASN A 228 12.01 -7.11 9.71
CA ASN A 228 11.46 -6.31 10.82
C ASN A 228 12.33 -5.10 11.21
N THR A 229 13.19 -4.62 10.31
CA THR A 229 13.96 -3.40 10.49
C THR A 229 13.25 -2.30 9.76
N GLY A 230 12.73 -1.30 10.48
CA GLY A 230 12.38 -0.06 9.83
C GLY A 230 13.62 0.73 9.45
N TRP A 231 13.51 1.59 8.45
CA TRP A 231 14.56 2.54 8.13
C TRP A 231 14.19 3.92 8.70
N CYS A 232 15.12 4.54 9.43
CA CYS A 232 14.94 5.86 10.01
C CYS A 232 16.33 6.46 10.26
N GLU A 233 16.69 7.50 9.52
CA GLU A 233 17.97 8.20 9.71
C GLU A 233 18.05 8.94 11.05
N THR A 234 16.90 9.30 11.61
CA THR A 234 16.80 10.08 12.86
C THR A 234 16.73 9.23 14.12
N CYS A 235 16.45 7.93 13.99
CA CYS A 235 16.33 7.00 15.10
C CYS A 235 17.71 6.44 15.41
N GLY A 236 18.09 6.41 16.69
CA GLY A 236 19.36 5.80 17.06
C GLY A 236 19.40 4.32 16.68
N ILE A 237 20.60 3.76 16.44
CA ILE A 237 20.80 2.33 16.10
C ILE A 237 20.15 1.38 17.13
N ASN A 238 20.00 1.83 18.38
CA ASN A 238 19.38 1.08 19.48
C ASN A 238 17.86 1.28 19.58
N GLU A 239 17.31 2.31 18.93
CA GLU A 239 15.88 2.49 18.80
C GLU A 239 15.45 1.71 17.57
N LYS A 240 14.69 0.63 17.76
CA LYS A 240 14.09 -0.10 16.64
C LYS A 240 13.26 0.89 15.83
N SER A 241 13.82 1.36 14.73
CA SER A 241 13.14 2.15 13.73
C SER A 241 11.93 1.34 13.29
N ARG A 242 10.73 1.87 13.54
CA ARG A 242 9.44 1.23 13.22
C ARG A 242 8.92 1.63 11.84
N GLY A 243 9.82 2.06 10.95
CA GLY A 243 9.50 2.35 9.55
C GLY A 243 8.92 1.09 8.89
N LEU A 244 7.87 1.26 8.10
CA LEU A 244 7.15 0.15 7.49
C LEU A 244 6.72 0.52 6.08
N ILE A 245 6.92 -0.37 5.11
CA ILE A 245 6.31 -0.24 3.79
C ILE A 245 5.07 -1.12 3.76
N TYR A 246 3.99 -0.60 3.20
CA TYR A 246 2.82 -1.42 2.94
C TYR A 246 2.15 -1.03 1.63
N GLU A 247 1.65 -2.04 0.93
CA GLU A 247 0.75 -1.88 -0.20
C GLU A 247 -0.68 -1.88 0.32
N LEU A 248 -1.48 -0.93 -0.14
CA LEU A 248 -2.88 -0.77 0.22
C LEU A 248 -3.73 -1.00 -1.02
N GLU A 249 -4.53 -2.06 -1.02
CA GLU A 249 -5.60 -2.26 -1.99
C GLU A 249 -6.96 -1.97 -1.33
N HIS A 250 -7.65 -0.94 -1.80
CA HIS A 250 -8.97 -0.55 -1.29
C HIS A 250 -10.05 -0.66 -2.36
N ARG A 251 -11.13 -1.38 -2.06
CA ARG A 251 -12.29 -1.52 -2.93
C ARG A 251 -13.25 -0.37 -2.69
N ARG A 252 -13.47 0.45 -3.72
CA ARG A 252 -14.46 1.53 -3.68
C ARG A 252 -15.88 0.97 -3.68
N MET A 253 -16.85 1.80 -3.32
CA MET A 253 -18.27 1.46 -3.42
C MET A 253 -18.72 1.11 -4.85
N SER A 254 -18.00 1.56 -5.88
CA SER A 254 -18.23 1.17 -7.27
C SER A 254 -17.74 -0.24 -7.63
N GLY A 255 -17.09 -0.94 -6.70
CA GLY A 255 -16.44 -2.24 -6.93
C GLY A 255 -15.03 -2.14 -7.53
N ARG A 256 -14.59 -0.97 -8.01
CA ARG A 256 -13.23 -0.78 -8.53
C ARG A 256 -12.22 -0.71 -7.39
N GLY A 257 -11.12 -1.46 -7.51
CA GLY A 257 -9.98 -1.41 -6.59
C GLY A 257 -9.07 -0.22 -6.88
N VAL A 258 -8.44 0.32 -5.82
CA VAL A 258 -7.31 1.25 -5.89
C VAL A 258 -6.15 0.60 -5.15
N SER A 259 -5.01 0.42 -5.80
CA SER A 259 -3.76 0.03 -5.14
C SER A 259 -2.81 1.22 -5.07
N GLU A 260 -2.13 1.39 -3.94
CA GLU A 260 -1.07 2.37 -3.75
C GLU A 260 -0.07 1.92 -2.68
N TRP A 261 1.19 2.34 -2.82
CA TRP A 261 2.28 1.99 -1.92
C TRP A 261 2.63 3.13 -0.98
N PHE A 262 2.67 2.82 0.31
CA PHE A 262 2.94 3.79 1.35
C PHE A 262 4.17 3.42 2.17
N PHE A 263 4.82 4.45 2.70
CA PHE A 263 5.84 4.34 3.72
C PHE A 263 5.32 4.99 5.01
N LEU A 264 5.16 4.18 6.05
CA LEU A 264 4.84 4.62 7.40
C LEU A 264 6.14 4.92 8.14
N LEU A 265 6.32 6.17 8.54
CA LEU A 265 7.45 6.60 9.35
C LEU A 265 7.22 6.27 10.82
N CYS A 266 8.31 5.93 11.51
CA CYS A 266 8.32 5.77 12.96
C CYS A 266 8.10 7.08 13.73
N HIS A 267 8.52 8.21 13.14
CA HIS A 267 8.37 9.56 13.67
C HIS A 267 7.84 10.45 12.57
N ALA A 268 7.08 11.49 12.92
CA ALA A 268 6.67 12.45 11.90
C ALA A 268 7.92 13.21 11.40
N PRO A 269 8.00 13.53 10.10
CA PRO A 269 9.21 14.10 9.48
C PRO A 269 9.56 15.50 10.00
N SER A 270 8.61 16.20 10.63
CA SER A 270 8.83 17.50 11.27
C SER A 270 8.12 17.55 12.62
N LYS A 271 8.66 18.30 13.59
CA LYS A 271 7.95 18.60 14.85
C LYS A 271 6.62 19.33 14.62
N LYS A 272 6.42 19.94 13.45
CA LYS A 272 5.20 20.68 13.08
C LYS A 272 4.14 19.80 12.40
N SER A 273 4.52 18.78 11.64
CA SER A 273 3.58 17.83 11.04
C SER A 273 3.43 16.63 11.95
N LYS A 274 2.21 16.20 12.25
CA LYS A 274 1.97 14.97 13.01
C LYS A 274 1.75 13.75 12.12
N GLU A 275 1.62 13.95 10.80
CA GLU A 275 1.39 12.88 9.85
C GLU A 275 2.68 12.08 9.64
N ARG A 276 2.56 10.76 9.78
CA ARG A 276 3.67 9.81 9.65
C ARG A 276 3.58 8.98 8.38
N LEU A 277 2.76 9.39 7.42
CA LEU A 277 2.52 8.66 6.19
C LEU A 277 3.04 9.46 5.00
N ILE A 278 3.79 8.81 4.12
CA ILE A 278 4.18 9.33 2.81
C ILE A 278 3.96 8.25 1.74
N LEU A 279 3.93 8.66 0.48
CA LEU A 279 3.95 7.71 -0.63
C LEU A 279 5.35 7.12 -0.76
N LEU A 280 5.44 5.85 -1.17
CA LEU A 280 6.73 5.21 -1.37
C LEU A 280 7.56 5.91 -2.46
N GLU A 281 6.90 6.38 -3.53
CA GLU A 281 7.54 7.16 -4.61
C GLU A 281 8.21 8.45 -4.11
N ASP A 282 7.74 9.02 -3.02
CA ASP A 282 8.26 10.26 -2.44
C ASP A 282 9.42 10.00 -1.44
N HIS A 283 9.71 8.75 -1.11
CA HIS A 283 10.77 8.39 -0.18
C HIS A 283 12.16 8.52 -0.83
N PRO A 284 13.11 9.26 -0.24
CA PRO A 284 14.40 9.56 -0.88
C PRO A 284 15.25 8.33 -1.17
N ALA A 285 15.21 7.30 -0.32
CA ALA A 285 15.91 6.04 -0.56
C ALA A 285 15.27 5.18 -1.68
N TYR A 286 14.01 5.45 -2.04
CA TYR A 286 13.30 4.75 -3.11
C TYR A 286 13.40 5.49 -4.45
N ASN A 287 13.39 6.83 -4.38
CA ASN A 287 13.54 7.70 -5.54
C ASN A 287 14.62 8.78 -5.26
N PRO A 288 15.89 8.51 -5.60
CA PRO A 288 16.99 9.42 -5.29
C PRO A 288 16.92 10.74 -6.07
N THR A 289 16.14 10.81 -7.16
CA THR A 289 15.96 12.05 -7.96
C THR A 289 15.30 13.19 -7.18
N ILE A 290 14.71 12.90 -6.01
CA ILE A 290 14.08 13.89 -5.12
C ILE A 290 15.13 14.69 -4.33
N VAL A 291 16.38 14.20 -4.23
CA VAL A 291 17.42 14.80 -3.37
C VAL A 291 18.19 15.97 -4.05
N GLU A 292 17.86 16.33 -5.30
CA GLU A 292 18.34 17.56 -5.97
C GLU A 292 17.25 18.65 -5.78
N SER A 293 17.37 19.73 -5.00
CA SER A 293 18.45 20.71 -4.85
C SER A 293 18.30 21.46 -3.51
N PRO A 294 19.35 21.65 -2.68
CA PRO A 294 19.32 22.73 -1.70
C PRO A 294 19.47 24.05 -2.46
N SER A 295 18.49 24.95 -2.32
CA SER A 295 18.56 26.32 -2.78
C SER A 295 19.67 27.07 -2.03
N GLY A 296 20.90 26.94 -2.50
CA GLY A 296 22.05 27.74 -2.08
C GLY A 296 22.20 28.95 -2.99
N ASN A 297 21.75 30.12 -2.51
CA ASN A 297 22.20 31.40 -3.03
C ASN A 297 23.75 31.46 -2.92
N GLY A 298 24.46 31.50 -4.04
CA GLY A 298 25.89 31.72 -4.02
C GLY A 298 26.59 31.44 -5.35
N SER A 299 26.74 32.51 -6.15
CA SER A 299 27.80 32.78 -7.15
C SER A 299 28.26 31.65 -8.10
N GLY A 300 28.14 31.94 -9.39
CA GLY A 300 28.56 31.10 -10.50
C GLY A 300 29.93 30.43 -10.33
N GLY A 301 29.89 29.11 -10.44
CA GLY A 301 31.02 28.22 -10.67
C GLY A 301 30.40 26.93 -11.18
N ALA A 302 30.82 26.48 -12.36
CA ALA A 302 30.30 25.29 -13.02
C ALA A 302 30.18 24.13 -12.04
N VAL A 303 28.95 23.79 -11.66
CA VAL A 303 28.66 22.56 -10.93
C VAL A 303 28.75 21.46 -11.97
N GLU A 304 29.76 20.62 -11.80
CA GLU A 304 30.07 19.53 -12.68
C GLU A 304 28.85 18.63 -12.93
N ASP A 305 28.54 18.41 -14.21
CA ASP A 305 27.72 17.31 -14.73
C ASP A 305 28.34 15.91 -14.44
N SER A 306 29.16 15.77 -13.39
CA SER A 306 30.09 14.64 -13.19
C SER A 306 29.45 13.36 -12.64
N ASN A 307 28.14 13.31 -12.41
CA ASN A 307 27.44 12.12 -11.92
C ASN A 307 26.27 11.62 -12.79
N LEU A 308 26.11 12.14 -14.01
CA LEU A 308 25.19 11.58 -15.00
C LEU A 308 26.00 10.86 -16.08
N THR A 309 25.80 9.54 -16.25
CA THR A 309 26.54 8.71 -17.22
C THR A 309 26.35 9.16 -18.68
N PHE A 310 25.37 10.03 -18.96
CA PHE A 310 25.18 10.67 -20.24
C PHE A 310 24.51 12.03 -20.04
N SER A 311 25.19 13.11 -20.42
CA SER A 311 24.60 14.44 -20.52
C SER A 311 23.75 14.52 -21.80
N LEU A 312 22.43 14.52 -21.68
CA LEU A 312 21.49 14.70 -22.82
C LEU A 312 21.38 16.16 -23.30
N GLY A 313 22.05 17.09 -22.63
CA GLY A 313 22.11 18.48 -23.06
C GLY A 313 23.09 18.63 -24.23
N LEU A 314 22.67 19.33 -25.30
CA LEU A 314 23.61 19.80 -26.30
C LEU A 314 24.51 20.86 -25.65
N THR A 315 25.81 20.67 -25.77
CA THR A 315 26.78 21.73 -25.41
C THR A 315 26.49 22.99 -26.24
N ALA A 316 26.84 24.17 -25.73
CA ALA A 316 26.63 25.43 -26.44
C ALA A 316 27.23 25.41 -27.86
N LYS A 317 28.34 24.69 -28.04
CA LYS A 317 28.97 24.46 -29.34
C LYS A 317 28.10 23.60 -30.26
N GLN A 318 27.59 22.46 -29.79
CA GLN A 318 26.69 21.60 -30.58
C GLN A 318 25.36 22.29 -30.94
N LYS A 319 24.86 23.15 -30.05
CA LYS A 319 23.67 23.96 -30.32
C LYS A 319 23.93 24.98 -31.44
N SER A 320 25.06 25.67 -31.38
CA SER A 320 25.50 26.61 -32.43
C SER A 320 25.75 25.90 -33.76
N ASP A 321 26.37 24.71 -33.74
CA ASP A 321 26.65 23.94 -34.94
C ASP A 321 25.34 23.47 -35.58
N ARG A 322 24.36 23.01 -34.79
CA ARG A 322 23.01 22.65 -35.26
C ARG A 322 22.27 23.84 -35.88
N GLU A 323 22.36 25.01 -35.26
CA GLU A 323 21.73 26.24 -35.77
C GLU A 323 22.43 26.77 -37.04
N GLY A 324 23.71 26.42 -37.26
CA GLY A 324 24.47 26.74 -38.47
C GLY A 324 24.34 25.73 -39.62
N VAL A 325 23.66 24.58 -39.42
CA VAL A 325 23.42 23.63 -40.50
C VAL A 325 22.30 24.13 -41.41
N VAL A 326 22.69 24.68 -42.57
CA VAL A 326 21.75 25.05 -43.63
C VAL A 326 21.36 23.79 -44.41
N LEU A 327 20.17 23.28 -44.11
CA LEU A 327 19.58 22.18 -44.87
C LEU A 327 18.96 22.72 -46.17
N PRO A 328 19.18 22.07 -47.33
CA PRO A 328 18.46 22.39 -48.55
C PRO A 328 16.94 22.34 -48.30
N TYR A 329 16.21 23.39 -48.70
CA TYR A 329 14.74 23.51 -48.59
C TYR A 329 14.15 23.72 -47.20
N PHE A 330 14.96 23.95 -46.15
CA PHE A 330 14.46 24.26 -44.81
C PHE A 330 13.76 25.64 -44.74
N ASP A 331 14.21 26.59 -45.57
CA ASP A 331 13.58 27.91 -45.72
C ASP A 331 12.17 27.85 -46.33
N ALA A 332 11.74 26.70 -46.88
CA ALA A 332 10.37 26.54 -47.38
C ALA A 332 9.33 26.30 -46.27
N GLN A 333 9.77 26.11 -45.01
CA GLN A 333 8.91 25.89 -43.84
C GLN A 333 8.80 27.09 -42.91
N SER A 334 9.57 28.16 -43.13
CA SER A 334 9.40 29.43 -42.40
C SER A 334 8.17 30.18 -42.93
N GLU A 335 7.50 30.93 -42.05
CA GLU A 335 6.19 31.57 -42.32
C GLU A 335 6.16 32.49 -43.56
N GLU A 336 7.31 32.95 -44.07
CA GLU A 336 7.41 33.80 -45.25
C GLU A 336 7.38 33.05 -46.61
N GLY A 337 7.43 31.71 -46.62
CA GLY A 337 7.46 30.89 -47.86
C GLY A 337 6.48 29.71 -47.92
N GLY A 338 5.59 29.56 -46.95
CA GLY A 338 4.87 28.32 -46.67
C GLY A 338 3.58 28.05 -47.48
N THR A 339 3.63 27.97 -48.81
CA THR A 339 2.49 27.45 -49.62
C THR A 339 2.81 26.19 -50.43
N GLY A 340 3.97 25.57 -50.22
CA GLY A 340 4.49 24.49 -51.07
C GLY A 340 4.60 23.09 -50.45
N GLY A 341 3.86 22.78 -49.38
CA GLY A 341 4.08 21.53 -48.61
C GLY A 341 2.85 20.65 -48.35
N ARG A 342 1.71 20.89 -49.01
CA ARG A 342 0.51 20.06 -48.80
C ARG A 342 0.61 18.80 -49.67
N ILE A 343 1.04 17.69 -49.07
CA ILE A 343 0.96 16.38 -49.72
C ILE A 343 -0.52 15.99 -49.74
N LEU A 344 -1.15 16.10 -50.91
CA LEU A 344 -2.48 15.58 -51.16
C LEU A 344 -2.32 14.13 -51.62
N TYR A 345 -2.79 13.19 -50.81
CA TYR A 345 -2.96 11.82 -51.24
C TYR A 345 -4.12 11.77 -52.24
N VAL A 346 -3.86 11.26 -53.45
CA VAL A 346 -4.89 10.98 -54.46
C VAL A 346 -4.99 9.46 -54.55
N PRO A 347 -6.13 8.86 -54.18
CA PRO A 347 -6.31 7.41 -54.26
C PRO A 347 -6.06 6.93 -55.69
N GLY A 348 -5.28 5.86 -55.82
CA GLY A 348 -5.06 5.20 -57.10
C GLY A 348 -6.31 4.43 -57.50
N ARG A 349 -6.54 4.25 -58.80
CA ARG A 349 -7.68 3.45 -59.33
C ARG A 349 -7.60 1.97 -58.93
N GLU A 350 -6.45 1.54 -58.42
CA GLU A 350 -6.15 0.18 -57.95
C GLU A 350 -6.36 0.01 -56.44
N ASP A 351 -6.70 1.09 -55.74
CA ASP A 351 -6.93 1.12 -54.31
C ASP A 351 -8.40 0.76 -54.03
N ASP A 352 -8.64 -0.41 -53.45
CA ASP A 352 -9.93 -1.00 -53.11
C ASP A 352 -10.48 -0.42 -51.81
N TRP A 353 -10.60 0.91 -51.78
CA TRP A 353 -11.30 1.63 -50.72
C TRP A 353 -12.78 1.21 -50.69
N ASP A 354 -13.15 0.45 -49.67
CA ASP A 354 -14.51 -0.03 -49.42
C ASP A 354 -15.24 1.03 -48.58
N ASP A 355 -16.12 1.82 -49.21
CA ASP A 355 -16.82 2.96 -48.59
C ASP A 355 -17.84 2.55 -47.49
N GLU A 356 -17.96 1.26 -47.15
CA GLU A 356 -18.94 0.71 -46.18
C GLU A 356 -18.39 0.49 -44.75
N GLU A 357 -17.10 0.68 -44.46
CA GLU A 357 -16.53 0.31 -43.13
C GLU A 357 -16.65 1.40 -42.04
N ASP A 358 -17.07 2.63 -42.37
CA ASP A 358 -17.03 3.79 -41.45
C ASP A 358 -18.42 4.28 -40.94
N GLU A 359 -19.41 3.40 -40.79
CA GLU A 359 -20.59 3.67 -39.94
C GLU A 359 -20.60 2.81 -38.67
N ILE A 360 -19.74 3.14 -37.68
CA ILE A 360 -19.94 2.79 -36.25
C ILE A 360 -19.56 3.95 -35.34
#